data_AF-A0A7X8NB39-F1
#
_entry.id   AF-A0A7X8NB39-F1
#
_cell.length_a   1.000
_cell.length_b   1.000
_cell.length_c   1.000
_cell.angle_alpha   90.00
_cell.angle_beta   90.00
_cell.angle_gamma   90.00
#
_symmetry.space_group_name_H-M   'P 1'
#
loop_
_entity.id
_entity.type
_entity.pdbx_description
1 polymer ?
#
loop_
_entity_poly.entity_id
_entity_poly.type
_entity_poly.pdbx_seq_one_letter_code
_entity_poly.pdbx_strand_id
1 'polypeptide(L)'
;MNLINKKDFLSIPKKKKENIWDDFIIQEYYSDYFNELSSKELDSEFQKELSVLVKSLSKLNESERKAMINILADVINFYIENKVNKELENSFSHIFKMF
;
A
#
# COMPACT_ATOMS: atom_id res chain seq x y z
N MET A 1 -54.06 -16.91 -11.78
CA MET A 1 -53.49 -16.50 -10.48
C MET A 1 -52.22 -17.31 -10.28
N ASN A 2 -51.06 -16.79 -10.69
CA ASN A 2 -49.78 -17.50 -10.55
C ASN A 2 -48.91 -16.73 -9.55
N LEU A 3 -48.68 -17.37 -8.40
CA LEU A 3 -47.80 -16.89 -7.34
C LEU A 3 -46.36 -17.10 -7.80
N ILE A 4 -45.68 -16.01 -8.18
CA ILE A 4 -44.25 -16.03 -8.44
C ILE A 4 -43.53 -16.22 -7.10
N ASN A 5 -42.87 -17.37 -6.96
CA ASN A 5 -42.04 -17.73 -5.81
C ASN A 5 -40.91 -16.71 -5.63
N LYS A 6 -40.87 -16.07 -4.45
CA LYS A 6 -39.82 -15.13 -4.00
C LYS A 6 -38.46 -15.81 -3.70
N LYS A 7 -38.00 -16.75 -4.53
CA LYS A 7 -36.71 -17.43 -4.32
C LYS A 7 -35.70 -17.27 -5.46
N ASP A 8 -36.08 -16.60 -6.55
CA ASP A 8 -35.21 -16.38 -7.71
C ASP A 8 -34.53 -15.00 -7.73
N PHE A 9 -34.33 -14.36 -6.56
CA PHE A 9 -33.30 -13.33 -6.44
C PHE A 9 -31.95 -14.03 -6.35
N LEU A 10 -31.53 -14.56 -7.50
CA LEU A 10 -30.20 -15.06 -7.79
C LEU A 10 -29.19 -14.13 -7.13
N SER A 11 -28.44 -14.73 -6.21
CA SER A 11 -27.32 -14.17 -5.48
C SER A 11 -26.45 -13.32 -6.41
N ILE A 12 -26.63 -11.99 -6.33
CA ILE A 12 -25.69 -11.03 -6.89
C ILE A 12 -24.33 -11.42 -6.31
N PRO A 13 -23.32 -11.75 -7.12
CA PRO A 13 -22.01 -12.04 -6.59
C PRO A 13 -21.60 -10.77 -5.84
N LYS A 14 -21.42 -10.89 -4.52
CA LYS A 14 -20.77 -9.84 -3.75
C LYS A 14 -19.44 -9.64 -4.45
N LYS A 15 -19.30 -8.57 -5.25
CA LYS A 15 -17.99 -8.13 -5.74
C LYS A 15 -17.12 -8.18 -4.50
N LYS A 16 -16.10 -9.04 -4.50
CA LYS A 16 -15.03 -8.94 -3.51
C LYS A 16 -14.67 -7.46 -3.56
N LYS A 17 -14.70 -6.78 -2.42
CA LYS A 17 -14.00 -5.51 -2.30
C LYS A 17 -12.55 -5.90 -2.54
N GLU A 18 -12.12 -5.88 -3.80
CA GLU A 18 -10.71 -5.88 -4.15
C GLU A 18 -10.17 -4.71 -3.34
N ASN A 19 -9.20 -5.04 -2.49
CA ASN A 19 -8.60 -4.07 -1.61
C ASN A 19 -8.11 -2.95 -2.54
N ILE A 20 -8.45 -1.69 -2.26
CA ILE A 20 -8.00 -0.58 -3.12
C ILE A 20 -6.46 -0.55 -3.20
N TRP A 21 -5.78 -1.25 -2.29
CA TRP A 21 -4.34 -1.46 -2.22
C TRP A 21 -3.84 -2.70 -2.99
N ASP A 22 -4.72 -3.61 -3.36
CA ASP A 22 -4.49 -4.64 -4.39
C ASP A 22 -4.71 -4.07 -5.80
N ASP A 23 -5.16 -2.82 -5.90
CA ASP A 23 -5.32 -2.14 -7.19
C ASP A 23 -3.93 -1.90 -7.78
N PHE A 24 -3.67 -2.61 -8.87
CA PHE A 24 -2.44 -2.52 -9.65
C PHE A 24 -2.07 -1.06 -9.98
N ILE A 25 -3.05 -0.19 -10.21
CA ILE A 25 -2.82 1.23 -10.53
C ILE A 25 -2.23 1.97 -9.34
N ILE A 26 -2.66 1.66 -8.12
CA ILE A 26 -2.16 2.29 -6.90
C ILE A 26 -0.75 1.78 -6.59
N GLN A 27 -0.49 0.49 -6.78
CA GLN A 27 0.85 -0.07 -6.62
C GLN A 27 1.84 0.52 -7.63
N GLU A 28 1.43 0.67 -8.89
CA GLU A 28 2.25 1.27 -9.95
C GLU A 28 2.55 2.76 -9.65
N TYR A 29 1.53 3.55 -9.28
CA TYR A 29 1.70 4.95 -8.90
C TYR A 29 2.66 5.13 -7.72
N TYR A 30 2.53 4.31 -6.67
CA TYR A 30 3.44 4.33 -5.54
C TYR A 30 4.84 3.84 -5.92
N SER A 31 4.95 2.83 -6.77
CA SER A 31 6.25 2.37 -7.23
C SER A 31 7.00 3.45 -7.99
N ASP A 32 6.35 4.14 -8.93
CA ASP A 32 6.98 5.18 -9.75
C ASP A 32 7.39 6.38 -8.88
N TYR A 33 6.48 6.87 -8.03
CA TYR A 33 6.74 8.01 -7.17
C TYR A 33 7.93 7.77 -6.22
N PHE A 34 8.01 6.60 -5.58
CA PHE A 34 9.09 6.30 -4.65
C PHE A 34 10.40 5.88 -5.34
N ASN A 35 10.33 5.34 -6.56
CA ASN A 35 11.53 5.00 -7.35
C ASN A 35 12.35 6.25 -7.70
N GLU A 36 11.69 7.39 -7.95
CA GLU A 36 12.36 8.64 -8.28
C GLU A 36 13.03 9.33 -7.08
N LEU A 37 12.66 8.96 -5.85
CA LEU A 37 13.22 9.58 -4.64
C LEU A 37 14.64 9.10 -4.34
N SER A 38 15.53 9.99 -3.90
CA SER A 38 16.79 9.58 -3.28
C SER A 38 16.54 8.85 -1.96
N SER A 39 17.54 8.10 -1.49
CA SER A 39 17.44 7.37 -0.21
C SER A 39 17.04 8.28 0.98
N LYS A 40 17.51 9.54 1.00
CA LYS A 40 17.15 10.50 2.06
C LYS A 40 15.73 11.06 1.91
N GLU A 41 15.28 11.27 0.69
CA GLU A 41 13.92 11.75 0.41
C GLU A 41 12.88 10.68 0.74
N LEU A 42 13.22 9.41 0.48
CA LEU A 42 12.42 8.25 0.85
C LEU A 42 12.13 8.23 2.36
N ASP A 43 13.12 8.50 3.21
CA ASP A 43 12.96 8.56 4.67
C ASP A 43 11.98 9.66 5.10
N SER A 44 12.12 10.84 4.48
CA SER A 44 11.30 12.01 4.81
C SER A 44 9.84 11.77 4.44
N GLU A 45 9.57 11.27 3.23
CA GLU A 45 8.18 11.04 2.82
C GLU A 45 7.55 9.84 3.50
N PHE A 46 8.29 8.77 3.75
CA PHE A 46 7.79 7.66 4.54
C PHE A 46 7.37 8.10 5.95
N GLN A 47 8.19 8.92 6.64
CA GLN A 47 7.83 9.45 7.96
C GLN A 47 6.58 10.34 7.92
N LYS A 48 6.45 11.16 6.88
CA LYS A 48 5.30 12.06 6.70
C LYS A 48 4.02 11.26 6.46
N GLU A 49 4.03 10.30 5.55
CA GLU A 49 2.88 9.43 5.29
C GLU A 49 2.52 8.60 6.52
N LEU A 50 3.50 7.96 7.17
CA LEU A 50 3.28 7.18 8.38
C LEU A 50 2.61 8.00 9.49
N SER A 51 3.04 9.25 9.69
CA SER A 51 2.44 10.17 10.67
C SER A 51 0.96 10.43 10.37
N VAL A 52 0.60 10.64 9.10
CA VAL A 52 -0.78 10.89 8.66
C VAL A 52 -1.65 9.64 8.84
N LEU A 53 -1.14 8.48 8.46
CA LEU A 53 -1.84 7.21 8.56
C LEU A 53 -2.08 6.81 10.03
N VAL A 54 -1.07 6.95 10.89
CA VAL A 54 -1.20 6.68 12.34
C VAL A 54 -2.22 7.60 13.01
N LYS A 55 -2.22 8.90 12.68
CA LYS A 55 -3.25 9.83 13.20
C LYS A 55 -4.65 9.42 12.78
N SER A 56 -4.79 8.85 11.57
CA SER A 56 -6.06 8.41 11.03
C SER A 56 -6.61 7.18 11.76
N LEU A 57 -5.76 6.27 12.24
CA LEU A 57 -6.18 5.07 12.99
C LEU A 57 -7.08 5.37 14.20
N SER A 58 -6.82 6.49 14.88
CA SER A 58 -7.59 6.89 16.08
C SER A 58 -9.06 7.23 15.77
N LYS A 59 -9.37 7.57 14.52
CA LYS A 59 -10.69 8.02 14.06
C LYS A 59 -11.54 6.89 13.45
N LEU A 60 -10.96 5.70 13.28
CA LEU A 60 -11.58 4.57 12.60
C LEU A 60 -12.25 3.61 13.59
N ASN A 61 -13.34 2.98 13.15
CA ASN A 61 -13.94 1.86 13.88
C ASN A 61 -13.02 0.63 13.84
N GLU A 62 -13.33 -0.41 14.62
CA GLU A 62 -12.46 -1.58 14.78
C GLU A 62 -12.17 -2.30 13.45
N SER A 63 -13.19 -2.48 12.60
CA SER A 63 -13.05 -3.14 11.31
C SER A 63 -12.17 -2.34 10.34
N GLU A 64 -12.39 -1.03 10.25
CA GLU A 64 -11.61 -0.12 9.41
C GLU A 64 -10.17 0.00 9.88
N ARG A 65 -9.98 0.07 11.20
CA ARG A 65 -8.66 0.11 11.83
C ARG A 65 -7.85 -1.13 11.51
N LYS A 66 -8.47 -2.31 11.56
CA LYS A 66 -7.82 -3.57 11.22
C LYS A 66 -7.39 -3.60 9.74
N ALA A 67 -8.23 -3.11 8.83
CA ALA A 67 -7.87 -2.97 7.42
C ALA A 67 -6.70 -2.00 7.23
N MET A 68 -6.75 -0.83 7.90
CA MET A 68 -5.70 0.19 7.84
C MET A 68 -4.37 -0.28 8.42
N ILE A 69 -4.38 -1.12 9.46
CA ILE A 69 -3.17 -1.73 10.02
C ILE A 69 -2.50 -2.65 9.00
N ASN A 70 -3.28 -3.44 8.25
CA ASN A 70 -2.71 -4.30 7.20
C ASN A 70 -2.05 -3.44 6.10
N ILE A 71 -2.73 -2.37 5.67
CA ILE A 71 -2.20 -1.44 4.67
C ILE A 71 -0.90 -0.79 5.16
N LEU A 72 -0.85 -0.37 6.43
CA LEU A 72 0.36 0.16 7.04
C LEU A 72 1.52 -0.83 7.01
N ALA A 73 1.25 -2.13 7.24
CA ALA A 73 2.27 -3.16 7.15
C ALA A 73 2.82 -3.30 5.72
N ASP A 74 1.95 -3.23 4.71
CA ASP A 74 2.36 -3.30 3.30
C ASP A 74 3.21 -2.09 2.90
N VAL A 75 2.84 -0.88 3.34
CA VAL A 75 3.62 0.35 3.10
C VAL A 75 4.99 0.28 3.79
N ILE A 76 5.06 -0.25 5.02
CA ILE A 76 6.33 -0.46 5.74
C ILE A 76 7.23 -1.43 4.96
N ASN A 77 6.69 -2.54 4.48
CA ASN A 77 7.45 -3.52 3.70
C ASN A 77 8.00 -2.89 2.41
N PHE A 78 7.15 -2.21 1.65
CA PHE A 78 7.55 -1.51 0.42
C PHE A 78 8.68 -0.49 0.69
N TYR A 79 8.59 0.29 1.77
CA TYR A 79 9.64 1.22 2.16
C TYR A 79 10.97 0.51 2.48
N ILE A 80 10.94 -0.58 3.27
CA ILE A 80 12.14 -1.33 3.63
C ILE A 80 12.82 -1.88 2.37
N GLU A 81 12.06 -2.49 1.47
CA GLU A 81 12.59 -3.06 0.22
C GLU A 81 13.28 -1.99 -0.65
N ASN A 82 12.60 -0.86 -0.88
CA ASN A 82 13.16 0.23 -1.66
C ASN A 82 14.39 0.86 -1.01
N LYS A 83 14.38 1.01 0.32
CA LYS A 83 15.51 1.55 1.06
C LYS A 83 16.74 0.65 0.94
N VAL A 84 16.56 -0.65 1.13
CA VAL A 84 17.65 -1.63 1.00
C VAL A 84 18.22 -1.60 -0.41
N ASN A 85 17.37 -1.60 -1.45
CA ASN A 85 17.83 -1.54 -2.84
C ASN A 85 18.65 -0.27 -3.12
N LYS A 86 18.16 0.90 -2.71
CA LYS A 86 18.87 2.18 -2.90
C LYS A 86 20.20 2.25 -2.14
N GLU A 87 20.27 1.70 -0.92
CA GLU A 87 21.52 1.67 -0.16
C GLU A 87 22.54 0.67 -0.75
N LEU A 88 22.07 -0.45 -1.30
CA LEU A 88 22.91 -1.38 -2.05
C LEU A 88 23.45 -0.72 -3.32
N GLU A 89 22.60 -0.08 -4.12
CA GLU A 89 23.02 0.68 -5.31
C GLU A 89 24.04 1.76 -4.97
N ASN A 90 23.81 2.55 -3.92
CA ASN A 90 24.75 3.56 -3.45
C ASN A 90 26.10 2.94 -3.07
N SER A 91 26.08 1.85 -2.30
CA SER A 91 27.28 1.13 -1.87
C SER A 91 28.07 0.57 -3.06
N PHE A 92 27.39 -0.07 -4.00
CA PHE A 92 28.02 -0.58 -5.23
C PHE A 92 28.57 0.55 -6.10
N SER A 93 27.82 1.65 -6.27
CA SER A 93 28.30 2.80 -7.04
C SER A 93 29.57 3.40 -6.45
N HIS A 94 29.72 3.37 -5.12
CA HIS A 94 30.91 3.84 -4.43
C HIS A 94 32.11 2.92 -4.68
N ILE A 95 31.90 1.59 -4.58
CA ILE A 95 32.93 0.59 -4.85
C ILE A 95 33.39 0.65 -6.31
N PHE A 96 32.44 0.69 -7.26
CA PHE A 96 32.78 0.69 -8.68
C PHE A 96 33.34 2.02 -9.20
N LYS A 97 33.08 3.15 -8.53
CA LYS A 97 33.79 4.42 -8.82
C LYS A 97 35.24 4.44 -8.31
N MET A 98 35.64 3.48 -7.47
CA MET A 98 37.03 3.32 -7.01
C MET A 98 37.86 2.40 -7.93
N PHE A 99 37.27 1.78 -8.96
CA PHE A 99 37.96 1.03 -10.01
C PHE A 99 37.91 1.77 -11.35
#